data_AF-A0A7S3XGZ9-F1
#
_entry.id   AF-A0A7S3XGZ9-F1
#
_cell.length_a   1.000
_cell.length_b   1.000
_cell.length_c   1.000
_cell.angle_alpha   90.00
_cell.angle_beta   90.00
_cell.angle_gamma   90.00
#
_symmetry.space_group_name_H-M   'P 1'
#
loop_
_entity.id
_entity.type
_entity.pdbx_description
1 polymer ?
#
loop_
_entity_poly.entity_id
_entity_poly.type
_entity_poly.pdbx_seq_one_letter_code
_entity_poly.pdbx_strand_id
1 'polypeptide(L)'
;EWVRSALVFTLQNAKCFESEYGFNSSLSHRKGGLEYSGVRKSICFKPFSLDYIKAIKNKSPKKATVNDVLLGAMVGAMRRYGGDAIDDNTIMRMLIPVGAPLEFGANPPPEGDRLGNNWSFCSADLSKAISAKDSISRMLA
;
A
#
# COMPACT_ATOMS: atom_id res chain seq x y z
N GLU A 1 -33.09 -20.75 4.61
CA GLU A 1 -31.66 -20.41 4.84
C GLU A 1 -31.17 -19.26 3.98
N TRP A 2 -31.34 -19.30 2.66
CA TRP A 2 -30.93 -18.23 1.73
C TRP A 2 -31.41 -16.82 2.09
N VAL A 3 -32.67 -16.68 2.52
CA VAL A 3 -33.23 -15.39 2.94
C VAL A 3 -32.55 -14.86 4.20
N ARG A 4 -32.18 -15.76 5.13
CA ARG A 4 -31.45 -15.40 6.36
C ARG A 4 -30.02 -14.98 6.03
N SER A 5 -29.34 -15.71 5.14
CA SER A 5 -28.00 -15.35 4.66
C SER A 5 -27.98 -14.03 3.89
N ALA A 6 -28.98 -13.79 3.04
CA ALA A 6 -29.15 -12.51 2.34
C ALA A 6 -29.40 -11.36 3.33
N LEU A 7 -30.30 -11.54 4.30
CA LEU A 7 -30.56 -10.54 5.34
C LEU A 7 -29.32 -10.25 6.20
N VAL A 8 -28.58 -11.27 6.60
CA VAL A 8 -27.33 -11.12 7.36
C VAL A 8 -26.29 -10.38 6.53
N PHE A 9 -26.14 -10.71 5.25
CA PHE A 9 -25.22 -10.03 4.33
C PHE A 9 -25.60 -8.55 4.15
N THR A 10 -26.87 -8.24 3.93
CA THR A 10 -27.34 -6.85 3.75
C THR A 10 -27.19 -6.04 5.04
N LEU A 11 -27.48 -6.64 6.20
CA LEU A 11 -27.37 -5.97 7.50
C LEU A 11 -25.91 -5.79 7.96
N GLN A 12 -25.03 -6.75 7.67
CA GLN A 12 -23.59 -6.66 8.00
C GLN A 12 -22.86 -5.64 7.14
N ASN A 13 -23.16 -5.56 5.84
CA ASN A 13 -22.52 -4.59 4.94
C ASN A 13 -22.93 -3.14 5.21
N ALA A 14 -24.05 -2.89 5.89
CA ALA A 14 -24.50 -1.53 6.21
C ALA A 14 -23.65 -0.84 7.30
N LYS A 15 -22.89 -1.59 8.11
CA LYS A 15 -22.08 -1.06 9.23
C LYS A 15 -20.78 -1.84 9.46
N CYS A 16 -20.20 -2.40 8.39
CA CYS A 16 -18.95 -3.14 8.49
C CYS A 16 -17.79 -2.18 8.80
N PHE A 17 -16.91 -2.51 9.73
CA PHE A 17 -15.67 -1.74 9.93
C PHE A 17 -14.58 -2.32 9.03
N GLU A 18 -13.71 -1.49 8.45
CA GLU A 18 -12.68 -1.96 7.50
C GLU A 18 -11.71 -3.01 8.07
N SER A 19 -11.54 -3.00 9.38
CA SER A 19 -10.74 -3.98 10.12
C SER A 19 -11.34 -5.39 10.12
N GLU A 20 -12.60 -5.58 9.71
CA GLU A 20 -13.29 -6.88 9.68
C GLU A 20 -12.74 -7.83 8.62
N TYR A 21 -12.17 -7.31 7.54
CA TYR A 21 -11.62 -8.11 6.45
C TYR A 21 -10.14 -8.51 6.64
N GLY A 22 -9.53 -8.15 7.78
CA GLY A 22 -8.16 -8.54 8.11
C GLY A 22 -8.12 -9.80 8.98
N PHE A 23 -7.14 -10.69 8.73
CA PHE A 23 -6.85 -11.92 9.50
C PHE A 23 -6.32 -11.67 10.95
N ASN A 24 -6.81 -10.65 11.65
CA ASN A 24 -6.29 -10.21 12.95
C ASN A 24 -7.39 -10.19 14.04
N SER A 25 -6.97 -9.97 15.30
CA SER A 25 -7.75 -10.00 16.56
C SER A 25 -9.16 -9.36 16.52
N SER A 26 -10.02 -9.69 17.50
CA SER A 26 -11.44 -9.32 17.49
C SER A 26 -11.69 -7.81 17.31
N LEU A 27 -12.75 -7.48 16.56
CA LEU A 27 -13.25 -6.14 16.25
C LEU A 27 -13.24 -5.15 17.43
N SER A 28 -13.60 -5.63 18.63
CA SER A 28 -13.65 -4.85 19.86
C SER A 28 -12.31 -4.20 20.22
N HIS A 29 -11.19 -4.83 19.86
CA HIS A 29 -9.84 -4.33 20.13
C HIS A 29 -9.30 -3.36 19.07
N ARG A 30 -9.93 -3.29 17.89
CA ARG A 30 -9.45 -2.51 16.72
C ARG A 30 -10.37 -1.35 16.33
N LYS A 31 -11.46 -1.14 17.07
CA LYS A 31 -12.49 -0.13 16.79
C LYS A 31 -12.00 1.28 17.17
N GLY A 32 -11.06 1.82 16.41
CA GLY A 32 -10.66 3.24 16.48
C GLY A 32 -11.69 4.20 15.85
N GLY A 33 -12.98 3.90 15.90
CA GLY A 33 -14.05 4.75 15.34
C GLY A 33 -14.12 4.86 13.81
N LEU A 34 -13.34 4.07 13.07
CA LEU A 34 -13.30 4.13 11.59
C LEU A 34 -14.45 3.31 10.96
N GLU A 35 -15.66 3.87 10.93
CA GLU A 35 -16.79 3.32 10.18
C GLU A 35 -16.52 3.33 8.66
N TYR A 36 -16.88 2.25 7.97
CA TYR A 36 -16.74 2.16 6.51
C TYR A 36 -17.70 3.15 5.84
N SER A 37 -17.14 4.16 5.18
CA SER A 37 -17.93 5.22 4.53
C SER A 37 -18.44 4.84 3.14
N GLY A 38 -18.04 3.68 2.59
CA GLY A 38 -18.28 3.32 1.19
C GLY A 38 -17.52 4.20 0.16
N VAL A 39 -16.77 5.20 0.62
CA VAL A 39 -16.01 6.13 -0.24
C VAL A 39 -14.62 5.59 -0.57
N ARG A 40 -14.08 4.67 0.24
CA ARG A 40 -12.78 4.05 0.00
C ARG A 40 -12.87 3.10 -1.19
N LYS A 41 -12.22 3.49 -2.28
CA LYS A 41 -12.08 2.68 -3.50
C LYS A 41 -10.77 1.92 -3.45
N SER A 42 -10.83 0.59 -3.58
CA SER A 42 -9.66 -0.23 -3.88
C SER A 42 -9.45 -0.24 -5.39
N ILE A 43 -8.28 0.21 -5.84
CA ILE A 43 -7.89 0.16 -7.24
C ILE A 43 -6.72 -0.79 -7.34
N CYS A 44 -7.00 -2.01 -7.79
CA CYS A 44 -5.95 -2.99 -8.09
C CYS A 44 -5.31 -2.63 -9.43
N PHE A 45 -3.97 -2.60 -9.48
CA PHE A 45 -3.28 -2.59 -10.76
C PHE A 45 -3.64 -3.86 -11.53
N LYS A 46 -3.81 -3.72 -12.85
CA LYS A 46 -3.89 -4.89 -13.72
C LYS A 46 -2.63 -5.74 -13.51
N PRO A 47 -2.74 -7.06 -13.44
CA PRO A 47 -1.56 -7.91 -13.41
C PRO A 47 -0.79 -7.72 -14.72
N PHE A 48 0.44 -7.24 -14.62
CA PHE A 48 1.37 -7.12 -15.76
C PHE A 48 2.41 -8.23 -15.66
N SER A 49 2.90 -8.71 -16.80
CA SER A 49 3.97 -9.71 -16.80
C SER A 49 5.26 -9.13 -16.20
N LEU A 50 6.04 -9.98 -15.54
CA LEU A 50 7.32 -9.57 -14.97
C LEU A 50 8.28 -9.07 -16.06
N ASP A 51 8.25 -9.68 -17.25
CA ASP A 51 9.09 -9.27 -18.39
C ASP A 51 8.74 -7.88 -18.90
N TYR A 52 7.44 -7.54 -18.91
CA TYR A 52 7.01 -6.18 -19.24
C TYR A 52 7.55 -5.16 -18.23
N ILE A 53 7.46 -5.45 -16.92
CA ILE A 53 7.96 -4.55 -15.88
C ILE A 53 9.49 -4.42 -15.97
N LYS A 54 10.20 -5.53 -16.21
CA LYS A 54 11.65 -5.53 -16.43
C LYS A 54 12.05 -4.73 -17.67
N ALA A 55 11.28 -4.79 -18.74
CA ALA A 55 11.53 -4.00 -19.94
C ALA A 55 11.42 -2.49 -19.67
N ILE A 56 10.47 -2.06 -18.84
CA ILE A 56 10.36 -0.66 -18.39
C ILE A 56 11.57 -0.28 -17.53
N LYS A 57 11.89 -1.10 -16.53
CA LYS A 57 13.06 -0.91 -15.65
C LYS A 57 14.33 -0.71 -16.46
N ASN A 58 14.58 -1.56 -17.46
CA ASN A 58 15.79 -1.53 -18.29
C ASN A 58 15.86 -0.33 -19.24
N LYS A 59 14.74 0.35 -19.50
CA LYS A 59 14.70 1.60 -20.28
C LYS A 59 14.93 2.85 -19.43
N SER A 60 14.93 2.73 -18.10
CA SER A 60 15.17 3.87 -17.21
C SER A 60 16.62 4.37 -17.36
N PRO A 61 16.85 5.70 -17.43
CA PRO A 61 18.19 6.26 -17.50
C PRO A 61 18.96 6.14 -16.17
N LYS A 62 18.28 5.79 -15.08
CA LYS A 62 18.90 5.49 -13.77
C LYS A 62 18.85 4.00 -13.50
N LYS A 63 19.68 3.54 -12.56
CA LYS A 63 19.60 2.18 -11.99
C LYS A 63 18.29 2.02 -11.20
N ALA A 64 17.19 1.80 -11.90
CA ALA A 64 15.88 1.54 -11.33
C ALA A 64 15.71 0.05 -10.98
N THR A 65 14.85 -0.22 -10.02
CA THR A 65 14.39 -1.54 -9.59
C THR A 65 12.96 -1.79 -10.07
N VAL A 66 12.48 -3.03 -9.92
CA VAL A 66 11.07 -3.37 -10.17
C VAL A 66 10.14 -2.57 -9.25
N ASN A 67 10.55 -2.35 -8.00
CA ASN A 67 9.78 -1.58 -7.03
C ASN A 67 9.66 -0.11 -7.44
N ASP A 68 10.70 0.48 -8.02
CA ASP A 68 10.65 1.87 -8.50
C ASP A 68 9.65 2.04 -9.64
N VAL A 69 9.55 1.06 -10.54
CA VAL A 69 8.56 1.06 -11.62
C VAL A 69 7.13 0.98 -11.06
N LEU A 70 6.91 0.13 -10.05
CA LEU A 70 5.61 -0.01 -9.39
C LEU A 70 5.22 1.26 -8.60
N LEU A 71 6.17 1.84 -7.88
CA LEU A 71 5.99 3.11 -7.15
C LEU A 71 5.65 4.24 -8.13
N GLY A 72 6.39 4.36 -9.23
CA GLY A 72 6.11 5.34 -10.28
C GLY A 72 4.72 5.16 -10.91
N ALA A 73 4.28 3.93 -11.13
CA ALA A 73 2.93 3.64 -11.59
C ALA A 73 1.86 4.10 -10.59
N MET A 74 2.09 3.88 -9.28
CA MET A 74 1.21 4.33 -8.21
C MET A 74 1.12 5.85 -8.13
N VAL A 75 2.26 6.56 -8.14
CA VAL A 75 2.30 8.03 -8.16
C VAL A 75 1.56 8.56 -9.39
N GLY A 76 1.78 7.96 -10.58
CA GLY A 76 1.09 8.35 -11.79
C GLY A 76 -0.43 8.13 -11.73
N ALA A 77 -0.89 7.06 -11.06
CA ALA A 77 -2.31 6.82 -10.84
C ALA A 77 -2.92 7.84 -9.87
N MET A 78 -2.25 8.11 -8.74
CA MET A 78 -2.66 9.13 -7.78
C MET A 78 -2.69 10.52 -8.40
N ARG A 79 -1.75 10.82 -9.29
CA ARG A 79 -1.73 12.08 -10.03
C ARG A 79 -2.93 12.26 -10.95
N ARG A 80 -3.26 11.23 -11.73
CA ARG A 80 -4.46 11.24 -12.59
C ARG A 80 -5.74 11.34 -11.78
N TYR A 81 -5.77 10.73 -10.59
CA TYR A 81 -6.91 10.80 -9.69
C TYR A 81 -7.07 12.20 -9.07
N GLY A 82 -5.98 12.80 -8.59
CA GLY A 82 -6.00 14.14 -8.00
C GLY A 82 -6.26 15.26 -9.01
N GLY A 83 -5.88 15.07 -10.27
CA GLY A 83 -6.15 16.04 -11.34
C GLY A 83 -5.60 17.42 -11.01
N ASP A 84 -6.45 18.45 -11.15
CA ASP A 84 -6.09 19.85 -10.91
C ASP A 84 -5.90 20.19 -9.42
N ALA A 85 -6.27 19.29 -8.49
CA ALA A 85 -6.04 19.49 -7.06
C ALA A 85 -4.57 19.26 -6.65
N ILE A 86 -3.75 18.71 -7.54
CA ILE A 86 -2.32 18.50 -7.29
C ILE A 86 -1.54 19.71 -7.77
N ASP A 87 -0.81 20.30 -6.83
CA ASP A 87 0.00 21.48 -7.03
C ASP A 87 1.45 21.27 -6.53
N ASP A 88 2.25 22.33 -6.59
CA ASP A 88 3.65 22.29 -6.17
C ASP A 88 3.81 22.19 -4.64
N ASN A 89 2.72 22.36 -3.87
CA ASN A 89 2.68 22.23 -2.41
C ASN A 89 2.18 20.84 -1.95
N THR A 90 1.76 20.00 -2.88
CA THR A 90 1.18 18.69 -2.57
C THR A 90 2.25 17.76 -2.00
N ILE A 91 2.03 17.30 -0.76
CA ILE A 91 2.90 16.36 -0.07
C ILE A 91 2.36 14.94 -0.27
N MET A 92 3.19 14.05 -0.81
CA MET A 92 2.87 12.63 -0.93
C MET A 92 3.90 11.79 -0.19
N ARG A 93 3.43 10.98 0.76
CA ARG A 93 4.27 10.02 1.49
C ARG A 93 3.68 8.63 1.36
N MET A 94 4.56 7.64 1.21
CA MET A 94 4.18 6.23 1.20
C MET A 94 4.94 5.48 2.27
N LEU A 95 4.25 4.66 3.05
CA LEU A 95 4.85 3.72 3.98
C LEU A 95 5.15 2.42 3.25
N ILE A 96 6.43 2.12 3.07
CA ILE A 96 6.91 0.91 2.42
C ILE A 96 7.30 -0.10 3.51
N PRO A 97 6.66 -1.29 3.57
CA PRO A 97 7.08 -2.32 4.49
C PRO A 97 8.47 -2.83 4.08
N VAL A 98 9.40 -2.86 5.03
CA VAL A 98 10.74 -3.40 4.86
C VAL A 98 10.97 -4.50 5.86
N GLY A 99 11.56 -5.61 5.41
CA GLY A 99 12.06 -6.64 6.31
C GLY A 99 13.29 -6.13 7.06
N ALA A 100 13.30 -6.26 8.38
CA ALA A 100 14.45 -6.01 9.22
C ALA A 100 15.01 -7.36 9.71
N PRO A 101 16.31 -7.65 9.52
CA PRO A 101 16.91 -8.84 10.11
C PRO A 101 16.78 -8.76 11.64
N LEU A 102 16.28 -9.85 12.24
CA LEU A 102 16.25 -9.96 13.69
C LEU A 102 17.58 -10.54 14.16
N GLU A 103 18.40 -9.67 14.76
CA GLU A 103 19.57 -10.10 15.51
C GLU A 103 19.12 -10.51 16.91
N PHE A 104 18.88 -11.80 17.08
CA PHE A 104 18.80 -12.38 18.40
C PHE A 104 20.25 -12.51 18.89
N GLY A 105 20.57 -11.86 20.01
CA GLY A 105 21.94 -11.83 20.56
C GLY A 105 22.53 -13.23 20.84
N ALA A 106 23.64 -13.30 21.58
CA ALA A 106 24.43 -14.53 21.72
C ALA A 106 23.66 -15.81 22.14
N ASN A 107 22.51 -15.66 22.84
CA ASN A 107 21.65 -16.77 23.25
C ASN A 107 20.21 -16.54 22.76
N PRO A 108 19.88 -16.86 21.49
CA PRO A 108 18.53 -16.70 20.98
C PRO A 108 17.56 -17.68 21.64
N PRO A 109 16.28 -17.30 21.86
CA PRO A 109 15.25 -18.27 22.23
C PRO A 109 15.07 -19.33 21.13
N PRO A 110 14.59 -20.54 21.46
CA PRO A 110 14.32 -21.59 20.48
C PRO A 110 13.41 -21.09 19.33
N GLU A 111 13.61 -21.60 18.12
CA GLU A 111 12.90 -21.13 16.92
C GLU A 111 11.37 -21.19 17.00
N GLY A 112 10.82 -22.13 17.77
CA GLY A 112 9.38 -22.28 17.99
C GLY A 112 8.81 -21.47 19.17
N ASP A 113 9.66 -20.79 19.95
CA ASP A 113 9.29 -20.08 21.17
C ASP A 113 9.70 -18.60 21.13
N ARG A 114 9.75 -18.02 19.92
CA ARG A 114 10.07 -16.60 19.72
C ARG A 114 9.01 -15.90 18.87
N LEU A 115 8.54 -14.76 19.38
CA LEU A 115 7.79 -13.77 18.62
C LEU A 115 8.74 -12.64 18.23
N GLY A 116 8.88 -12.40 16.93
CA GLY A 116 9.76 -11.36 16.40
C GLY A 116 9.01 -10.47 15.43
N ASN A 117 9.06 -9.16 15.63
CA ASN A 117 8.60 -8.20 14.64
C ASN A 117 9.76 -7.90 13.67
N ASN A 118 9.87 -8.69 12.61
CA ASN A 118 10.95 -8.60 11.61
C ASN A 118 10.64 -7.63 10.47
N TRP A 119 9.78 -6.65 10.69
CA TRP A 119 9.44 -5.68 9.67
C TRP A 119 9.19 -4.30 10.28
N SER A 120 9.45 -3.27 9.46
CA SER A 120 9.21 -1.87 9.79
C SER A 120 8.60 -1.17 8.58
N PHE A 121 8.07 0.03 8.77
CA PHE A 121 7.68 0.90 7.67
C PHE A 121 8.72 1.98 7.46
N CYS A 122 9.27 2.05 6.25
CA CYS A 122 10.06 3.18 5.80
C CYS A 122 9.15 4.18 5.08
N SER A 123 9.19 5.44 5.50
CA SER A 123 8.49 6.52 4.79
C SER A 123 9.30 6.94 3.57
N ALA A 124 8.74 6.75 2.38
CA ALA A 124 9.26 7.32 1.15
C ALA A 124 8.54 8.64 0.86
N ASP A 125 9.31 9.71 0.67
CA ASP A 125 8.80 11.00 0.19
C ASP A 125 8.70 10.96 -1.34
N LEU A 126 7.48 11.15 -1.85
CA LEU A 126 7.14 11.13 -3.27
C LEU A 126 6.64 12.50 -3.74
N SER A 127 6.84 13.56 -2.93
CA SER A 127 6.31 14.90 -3.20
C SER A 127 6.87 15.50 -4.48
N LYS A 128 8.15 15.24 -4.80
CA LYS A 128 8.75 15.64 -6.09
C LYS A 128 8.17 14.87 -7.28
N ALA A 129 7.85 13.59 -7.08
CA ALA A 129 7.32 12.74 -8.15
C ALA A 129 5.87 13.10 -8.49
N ILE A 130 5.04 13.44 -7.50
CA ILE A 130 3.63 13.79 -7.72
C ILE A 130 3.46 15.18 -8.35
N SER A 131 4.30 16.16 -7.99
CA SER A 131 4.24 17.53 -8.53
C SER A 131 4.96 17.70 -9.87
N ALA A 132 5.82 16.76 -10.28
CA ALA A 132 6.60 16.87 -11.52
C ALA A 132 5.70 17.03 -12.78
N LYS A 133 5.93 18.13 -13.51
CA LYS A 133 5.10 18.56 -14.64
C LYS A 133 5.47 17.90 -15.96
N ASP A 134 6.73 17.48 -16.14
CA ASP A 134 7.21 16.79 -17.34
C ASP A 134 7.60 15.32 -17.07
N SER A 135 7.66 14.51 -18.12
CA SER A 135 7.93 13.07 -18.02
C SER A 135 9.34 12.74 -17.56
N ILE A 136 10.31 13.62 -17.80
CA ILE A 136 11.71 13.39 -17.45
C ILE A 136 11.89 13.64 -15.96
N SER A 137 11.43 14.78 -15.44
CA SER A 137 11.47 15.09 -14.01
C SER A 137 10.73 14.02 -13.19
N ARG A 138 9.62 13.48 -13.69
CA ARG A 138 8.90 12.36 -13.03
C ARG A 138 9.73 11.08 -12.94
N MET A 139 10.53 10.79 -13.94
CA MET A 139 11.38 9.61 -13.99
C MET A 139 12.66 9.78 -13.15
N LEU A 140 13.06 11.04 -12.91
CA LEU A 140 14.26 11.38 -12.16
C LEU A 140 14.01 11.68 -10.68
N ALA A 141 12.76 12.03 -10.32
CA ALA A 141 12.28 12.23 -8.96
C ALA A 141 12.17 10.91 -8.18
#